data_AF-A0A4Q5YUB8-F1
#
_entry.id   AF-A0A4Q5YUB8-F1
#
_cell.length_a   1.000
_cell.length_b   1.000
_cell.length_c   1.000
_cell.angle_alpha   90.00
_cell.angle_beta   90.00
_cell.angle_gamma   90.00
#
_symmetry.space_group_name_H-M   'P 1'
#
loop_
_entity.id
_entity.type
_entity.pdbx_description
1 polymer ?
#
loop_
_entity_poly.entity_id
_entity_poly.type
_entity_poly.pdbx_seq_one_letter_code
_entity_poly.pdbx_strand_id
1 'polypeptide(L)'
;MKFGNWLVKEDGIEWEGEEEVNRFVIPKDDLTAIRYDKKGSFFYNWILLATEEDWLTQDDLYDLNFAFVYAAALWGQEFSYETFDATLEEQYDQFEEEEDEDWG
;
A
#
# COMPACT_ATOMS: atom_id res chain seq x y z
N MET A 1 15.25 2.33 -5.79
CA MET A 1 15.24 0.98 -5.17
C MET A 1 13.99 0.27 -5.65
N LYS A 2 14.01 -1.03 -5.93
CA LYS A 2 12.86 -1.77 -6.51
C LYS A 2 12.44 -2.94 -5.61
N PHE A 3 11.14 -3.12 -5.41
CA PHE A 3 10.49 -4.20 -4.67
C PHE A 3 9.34 -4.74 -5.55
N GLY A 4 9.47 -5.96 -6.07
CA GLY A 4 8.55 -6.44 -7.11
C GLY A 4 8.43 -5.48 -8.28
N ASN A 5 7.19 -5.05 -8.56
CA ASN A 5 6.86 -4.04 -9.56
C ASN A 5 6.96 -2.59 -9.06
N TRP A 6 7.20 -2.34 -7.77
CA TRP A 6 7.27 -1.01 -7.18
C TRP A 6 8.68 -0.41 -7.27
N LEU A 7 8.80 0.74 -7.91
CA LEU A 7 10.02 1.52 -8.00
C LEU A 7 9.94 2.74 -7.08
N VAL A 8 10.81 2.78 -6.07
CA VAL A 8 11.03 3.95 -5.21
C VAL A 8 11.97 4.93 -5.92
N LYS A 9 11.43 6.09 -6.29
CA LYS A 9 12.09 7.21 -7.00
C LYS A 9 12.41 8.36 -6.03
N GLU A 10 12.86 9.50 -6.55
CA GLU A 10 13.17 10.68 -5.70
C GLU A 10 11.92 11.40 -5.19
N ASP A 11 10.82 11.30 -5.95
CA ASP A 11 9.56 12.04 -5.81
C ASP A 11 8.36 11.17 -5.42
N GLY A 12 8.54 9.85 -5.36
CA GLY A 12 7.45 8.94 -5.00
C GLY A 12 7.78 7.46 -5.18
N ILE A 13 6.75 6.64 -5.00
CA ILE A 13 6.75 5.22 -5.34
C ILE A 13 5.83 5.05 -6.55
N GLU A 14 6.29 4.36 -7.59
CA GLU A 14 5.50 4.10 -8.79
C GLU A 14 5.46 2.61 -9.07
N TRP A 15 4.28 2.09 -9.40
CA TRP A 15 4.14 0.73 -9.93
C TRP A 15 4.54 0.69 -11.41
N GLU A 16 5.41 -0.25 -11.78
CA GLU A 16 5.95 -0.47 -13.12
C GLU A 16 5.83 -1.95 -13.52
N GLY A 17 4.60 -2.47 -13.56
CA GLY A 17 4.33 -3.81 -14.09
C GLY A 17 4.18 -3.86 -15.61
N GLU A 18 3.95 -5.05 -16.16
CA GLU A 18 3.96 -5.29 -17.61
C GLU A 18 2.73 -4.69 -18.34
N GLU A 19 1.68 -4.35 -17.60
CA GLU A 19 0.48 -3.74 -18.15
C GLU A 19 0.61 -2.21 -18.19
N GLU A 20 1.09 -1.66 -19.32
CA GLU A 20 1.30 -0.20 -19.53
C GLU A 20 0.02 0.67 -19.40
N VAL A 21 -1.15 0.06 -19.24
CA VAL A 21 -2.45 0.75 -19.13
C VAL A 21 -2.79 1.18 -17.71
N ASN A 22 -2.23 0.49 -16.70
CA ASN A 22 -2.52 0.74 -15.30
C ASN A 22 -1.38 1.53 -14.66
N ARG A 23 -1.72 2.47 -13.78
CA ARG A 23 -0.73 3.33 -13.13
C ARG A 23 -1.15 3.64 -11.71
N PHE A 24 -0.28 3.28 -10.77
CA PHE A 24 -0.40 3.67 -9.37
C PHE A 24 0.87 4.41 -8.93
N VAL A 25 0.69 5.63 -8.40
CA VAL A 25 1.78 6.48 -7.95
C VAL A 25 1.45 7.02 -6.57
N ILE A 26 2.37 6.84 -5.64
CA ILE A 26 2.32 7.39 -4.30
C ILE A 26 3.31 8.56 -4.22
N PRO A 27 2.83 9.81 -4.13
CA PRO A 27 3.71 10.96 -3.99
C PRO A 27 4.49 10.90 -2.68
N LYS A 28 5.77 11.28 -2.72
CA LYS A 28 6.64 11.33 -1.54
C LYS A 28 6.06 12.16 -0.40
N ASP A 29 5.48 13.32 -0.73
CA ASP A 29 4.98 14.28 0.26
C ASP A 29 3.73 13.76 0.98
N ASP A 30 3.00 12.84 0.35
CA ASP A 30 1.77 12.25 0.88
C ASP A 30 1.95 10.79 1.30
N LEU A 31 3.17 10.23 1.27
CA LEU A 31 3.42 8.81 1.51
C LEU A 31 2.75 8.33 2.80
N THR A 32 2.94 9.03 3.92
CA THR A 32 2.41 8.65 5.23
C THR A 32 1.06 9.29 5.55
N ALA A 33 0.30 9.70 4.53
CA ALA A 33 -1.06 10.20 4.71
C ALA A 33 -1.94 9.16 5.42
N ILE A 34 -2.63 9.60 6.47
CA ILE A 34 -3.46 8.75 7.31
C ILE A 34 -4.93 8.93 6.93
N ARG A 35 -5.65 7.81 6.79
CA ARG A 35 -7.13 7.78 6.79
C ARG A 35 -7.63 7.30 8.15
N TYR A 36 -8.79 7.82 8.56
CA TYR A 36 -9.45 7.40 9.79
C TYR A 36 -10.72 6.64 9.46
N ASP A 37 -11.01 5.56 10.17
CA ASP A 37 -12.30 4.89 10.06
C ASP A 37 -13.29 5.39 11.12
N LYS A 38 -14.57 5.04 10.94
CA LYS A 38 -15.61 5.45 11.90
C LYS A 38 -15.50 4.75 13.26
N LYS A 39 -14.68 3.70 13.38
CA LYS A 39 -14.46 2.94 14.63
C LYS A 39 -13.29 3.49 15.46
N GLY A 40 -12.53 4.45 14.92
CA GLY A 40 -11.45 5.15 15.62
C GLY A 40 -10.06 4.63 15.31
N SER A 41 -9.92 3.77 14.29
CA SER A 41 -8.64 3.26 13.81
C SER A 41 -8.02 4.22 12.79
N PHE A 42 -6.69 4.28 12.79
CA PHE A 42 -5.89 5.05 11.85
C PHE A 42 -5.13 4.09 10.94
N PHE A 43 -5.15 4.37 9.65
CA PHE A 43 -4.50 3.54 8.64
C PHE A 43 -3.71 4.39 7.65
N TYR A 44 -2.67 3.82 7.06
CA TYR A 44 -2.00 4.47 5.93
C TYR A 44 -2.87 4.38 4.69
N ASN A 45 -3.25 5.55 4.18
CA ASN A 45 -4.21 5.68 3.12
C ASN A 45 -3.78 4.97 1.85
N TRP A 46 -2.52 5.13 1.44
CA TRP A 46 -2.04 4.61 0.16
C TRP A 46 -1.95 3.09 0.08
N ILE A 47 -1.64 2.42 1.19
CA ILE A 47 -1.60 0.96 1.23
C ILE A 47 -3.01 0.40 1.00
N LEU A 48 -4.01 0.99 1.65
CA LEU A 48 -5.40 0.54 1.51
C LEU A 48 -6.11 1.10 0.26
N LEU A 49 -5.57 2.11 -0.42
CA LEU A 49 -6.05 2.48 -1.75
C LEU A 49 -5.54 1.49 -2.80
N ALA A 50 -4.35 0.93 -2.60
CA ALA A 50 -3.82 -0.07 -3.52
C ALA A 50 -4.63 -1.38 -3.48
N THR A 51 -5.25 -1.72 -2.34
CA THR A 51 -6.14 -2.88 -2.24
C THR A 51 -7.45 -2.69 -3.01
N GLU A 52 -7.85 -1.45 -3.33
CA GLU A 52 -9.05 -1.16 -4.14
C GLU A 52 -8.81 -1.32 -5.66
N GLU A 53 -7.58 -1.70 -6.06
CA GLU A 53 -7.19 -1.85 -7.46
C GLU A 53 -7.13 -3.34 -7.84
N ASP A 54 -8.20 -3.88 -8.42
CA ASP A 54 -8.36 -5.31 -8.78
C ASP A 54 -7.23 -5.90 -9.67
N TRP A 55 -6.43 -5.06 -10.30
CA TRP A 55 -5.33 -5.45 -11.18
C TRP A 55 -3.99 -5.59 -10.43
N LEU A 56 -3.91 -5.18 -9.16
CA LEU A 56 -2.77 -5.44 -8.29
C LEU A 56 -2.92 -6.82 -7.63
N THR A 57 -1.88 -7.63 -7.74
CA THR A 57 -1.88 -8.96 -7.10
C THR A 57 -1.56 -8.86 -5.60
N GLN A 58 -1.88 -9.89 -4.81
CA GLN A 58 -1.45 -9.96 -3.41
C GLN A 58 0.09 -9.81 -3.28
N ASP A 59 0.87 -10.38 -4.21
CA ASP A 59 2.33 -10.22 -4.23
C ASP A 59 2.73 -8.74 -4.46
N ASP A 60 2.07 -8.03 -5.36
CA ASP A 60 2.28 -6.58 -5.54
C ASP A 60 1.97 -5.83 -4.24
N LEU A 61 0.88 -6.17 -3.56
CA LEU A 61 0.46 -5.51 -2.31
C LEU A 61 1.44 -5.80 -1.15
N TYR A 62 2.01 -7.00 -1.08
CA TYR A 62 3.10 -7.30 -0.14
C TYR A 62 4.36 -6.52 -0.45
N ASP A 63 4.78 -6.48 -1.71
CA ASP A 63 5.95 -5.70 -2.13
C ASP A 63 5.78 -4.20 -1.86
N LEU A 64 4.54 -3.69 -1.98
CA LEU A 64 4.21 -2.31 -1.64
C LEU A 64 4.50 -2.02 -0.17
N ASN A 65 4.16 -2.93 0.75
CA ASN A 65 4.41 -2.74 2.19
C ASN A 65 5.90 -2.53 2.48
N PHE A 66 6.78 -3.30 1.82
CA PHE A 66 8.22 -3.12 1.95
C PHE A 66 8.70 -1.82 1.32
N ALA A 67 8.21 -1.49 0.12
CA ALA A 67 8.54 -0.25 -0.56
C ALA A 67 8.14 0.98 0.27
N PHE A 68 6.97 0.93 0.91
CA PHE A 68 6.42 1.97 1.76
C PHE A 68 7.31 2.25 2.98
N VAL A 69 7.65 1.22 3.76
CA VAL A 69 8.50 1.35 4.95
C VAL A 69 9.90 1.83 4.57
N TYR A 70 10.46 1.29 3.49
CA TYR A 70 11.76 1.72 2.98
C TYR A 70 11.74 3.19 2.57
N ALA A 71 10.72 3.62 1.81
CA ALA A 71 10.60 5.00 1.35
C ALA A 71 10.37 5.98 2.51
N ALA A 72 9.54 5.62 3.50
CA ALA A 72 9.31 6.43 4.69
C ALA A 72 10.61 6.66 5.47
N ALA A 73 11.40 5.60 5.66
CA ALA A 73 12.70 5.69 6.31
C ALA A 73 13.73 6.49 5.49
N LEU A 74 13.78 6.26 4.17
CA LEU A 74 14.69 6.95 3.25
C LEU A 74 14.43 8.46 3.22
N TRP A 75 13.15 8.86 3.24
CA TRP A 75 12.73 10.26 3.13
C TRP A 75 12.57 10.94 4.50
N GLY A 76 12.72 10.21 5.60
CA GLY A 76 12.57 10.75 6.96
C GLY A 76 11.14 11.19 7.28
N GLN A 77 10.14 10.51 6.71
CA GLN A 77 8.73 10.78 6.98
C GLN A 77 8.36 10.33 8.40
N GLU A 78 7.37 10.99 8.99
CA GLU A 78 6.78 10.54 10.26
C GLU A 78 6.05 9.22 10.03
N PHE A 79 6.51 8.17 10.72
CA PHE A 79 6.00 6.80 10.57
C PHE A 79 5.69 6.18 11.94
N SER A 80 4.44 5.77 12.10
CA SER A 80 3.91 5.00 13.22
C SER A 80 3.85 3.51 12.87
N TYR A 81 4.53 2.68 13.68
CA TYR A 81 4.45 1.21 13.57
C TYR A 81 3.07 0.69 13.97
N GLU A 82 2.42 1.30 14.96
CA GLU A 82 1.07 0.92 15.37
C GLU A 82 0.05 1.13 14.24
N THR A 83 0.15 2.26 13.54
CA THR A 83 -0.67 2.55 12.36
C THR A 83 -0.37 1.57 11.22
N PHE A 84 0.90 1.20 11.04
CA PHE A 84 1.30 0.24 10.02
C PHE A 84 0.71 -1.14 10.30
N ASP A 85 0.88 -1.65 11.52
CA ASP A 85 0.38 -2.97 11.91
C ASP A 85 -1.14 -3.05 11.73
N ALA A 86 -1.88 -2.02 12.15
CA ALA A 86 -3.32 -1.94 11.92
C ALA A 86 -3.69 -1.89 10.42
N THR A 87 -2.87 -1.22 9.60
CA THR A 87 -3.06 -1.16 8.15
C THR A 87 -2.85 -2.52 7.50
N LEU A 88 -1.85 -3.29 7.96
CA LEU A 88 -1.61 -4.63 7.47
C LEU A 88 -2.75 -5.57 7.84
N GLU A 89 -3.20 -5.55 9.10
CA GLU A 89 -4.35 -6.36 9.55
C GLU A 89 -5.58 -6.12 8.66
N GLU A 90 -5.93 -4.85 8.40
CA GLU A 90 -7.04 -4.49 7.52
C GLU A 90 -6.82 -4.95 6.06
N GLN A 91 -5.60 -4.88 5.55
CA GLN A 91 -5.28 -5.38 4.21
C GLN A 91 -5.46 -6.90 4.11
N TYR A 92 -5.02 -7.66 5.13
CA TYR A 92 -5.16 -9.11 5.15
C TYR A 92 -6.63 -9.53 5.29
N ASP A 93 -7.40 -8.84 6.13
CA ASP A 93 -8.83 -9.10 6.29
C ASP A 93 -9.58 -8.94 4.96
N GLN A 94 -9.23 -7.93 4.14
CA GLN A 94 -9.81 -7.74 2.80
C GLN A 94 -9.48 -8.90 1.85
N PHE A 95 -8.28 -9.47 1.92
CA PHE A 95 -7.92 -10.64 1.11
C PHE A 95 -8.71 -11.88 1.49
N GLU A 96 -8.92 -12.11 2.79
CA GLU A 96 -9.73 -13.24 3.28
C GLU A 96 -11.21 -13.08 2.86
N GLU A 97 -11.77 -11.88 2.93
CA GLU A 97 -13.14 -11.59 2.47
C GLU A 97 -13.30 -11.82 0.96
N GLU A 98 -12.35 -11.39 0.13
CA GLU A 98 -12.36 -11.62 -1.32
C GLU A 98 -12.26 -13.11 -1.69
N GLU A 99 -11.44 -13.88 -0.96
CA GLU A 99 -11.33 -15.33 -1.18
C GLU A 99 -12.62 -16.09 -0.84
N ASP A 100 -13.38 -15.63 0.17
CA ASP A 100 -14.66 -16.24 0.56
C ASP A 100 -15.81 -15.89 -0.41
N GLU A 101 -15.78 -14.72 -1.07
CA GLU A 101 -16.81 -14.30 -2.04
C GLU A 101 -16.73 -15.04 -3.39
N ASP A 102 -15.55 -15.52 -3.82
CA ASP A 102 -15.37 -16.26 -5.09
C ASP A 102 -15.98 -17.69 -5.07
N TRP A 103 -16.39 -18.18 -3.89
CA TRP A 103 -17.05 -19.49 -3.72
C TRP A 103 -18.57 -19.41 -3.43
N GLY A 104 -19.19 -18.23 -3.56
CA GLY A 104 -20.61 -17.94 -3.27
C GLY A 104 -21.62 -18.18 -4.39
#